data_AF-A0A2P4ZDQ7-F1
#
_entry.id   AF-A0A2P4ZDQ7-F1
#
_cell.length_a   1.000
_cell.length_b   1.000
_cell.length_c   1.000
_cell.angle_alpha   90.00
_cell.angle_beta   90.00
_cell.angle_gamma   90.00
#
_symmetry.space_group_name_H-M   'P 1'
#
loop_
_entity.id
_entity.type
_entity.pdbx_description
1 polymer ?
#
loop_
_entity_poly.entity_id
_entity_poly.type
_entity_poly.pdbx_seq_one_letter_code
_entity_poly.pdbx_strand_id
1 'polypeptide(L)'
;MADLKARAEAALPKFKLEKVLNQAGRRVSLYGTIDNEPAVMVVERATFPTSKAYLAGLPSSLVRLRNLGANDIYSWSMARTGSVDEEIKPEADNGHDNGVDFFADLKINLIYPCTEAHVKKYSKQAVRFVTETPEIYKNHIRPFMQLKREEGRLNWVFNIIEGRTEVEDVIYRTKLGEAGDEGFLLIPDLNWDRKTLEGLHLLALVERRDICT
;
A
#
# COMPACT_ATOMS: atom_id res chain seq x y z
N MET A 1 -13.54 -17.43 1.01
CA MET A 1 -13.08 -16.04 1.23
C MET A 1 -13.20 -15.61 2.69
N ALA A 2 -14.36 -15.74 3.36
CA ALA A 2 -14.51 -15.42 4.79
C ALA A 2 -13.52 -16.17 5.71
N ASP A 3 -13.30 -17.45 5.44
CA ASP A 3 -12.36 -18.31 6.18
C ASP A 3 -10.90 -17.83 6.14
N LEU A 4 -10.45 -17.31 4.99
CA LEU A 4 -9.09 -16.77 4.83
C LEU A 4 -8.89 -15.46 5.60
N LYS A 5 -9.92 -14.60 5.66
CA LYS A 5 -9.90 -13.34 6.41
C LYS A 5 -9.81 -13.60 7.92
N ALA A 6 -10.71 -14.45 8.43
CA ALA A 6 -10.72 -14.84 9.84
C ALA A 6 -9.41 -15.53 10.26
N ARG A 7 -8.84 -16.37 9.39
CA ARG A 7 -7.53 -17.00 9.64
C ARG A 7 -6.39 -15.96 9.72
N ALA A 8 -6.40 -14.95 8.86
CA ALA A 8 -5.40 -13.88 8.89
C ALA A 8 -5.51 -13.03 10.16
N GLU A 9 -6.74 -12.69 10.58
CA GLU A 9 -7.00 -11.97 11.84
C GLU A 9 -6.54 -12.78 13.06
N ALA A 10 -6.84 -14.09 13.10
CA ALA A 10 -6.41 -14.98 14.18
C ALA A 10 -4.88 -15.20 14.21
N ALA A 11 -4.19 -15.02 13.07
CA ALA A 11 -2.74 -15.15 12.96
C ALA A 11 -2.00 -13.91 13.51
N LEU A 12 -2.57 -12.71 13.41
CA LEU A 12 -1.90 -11.47 13.82
C LEU A 12 -1.44 -11.46 15.29
N PRO A 13 -2.27 -11.84 16.29
CA PRO A 13 -1.84 -11.88 17.69
C PRO A 13 -0.76 -12.91 17.98
N LYS A 14 -0.62 -13.93 17.13
CA LYS A 14 0.38 -15.00 17.29
C LYS A 14 1.76 -14.64 16.76
N PHE A 15 1.90 -13.51 16.07
CA PHE A 15 3.17 -13.09 15.47
C PHE A 15 4.26 -12.89 16.53
N LYS A 16 5.33 -13.66 16.41
CA LYS A 16 6.53 -13.55 17.24
C LYS A 16 7.61 -12.80 16.47
N LEU A 17 7.90 -11.57 16.90
CA LEU A 17 8.95 -10.75 16.28
C LEU A 17 10.33 -11.37 16.48
N GLU A 18 11.09 -11.50 15.39
CA GLU A 18 12.50 -11.89 15.43
C GLU A 18 13.42 -10.74 15.03
N LYS A 19 13.03 -9.96 14.00
CA LYS A 19 13.88 -8.90 13.46
C LYS A 19 13.06 -7.77 12.84
N VAL A 20 13.54 -6.54 12.98
CA VAL A 20 13.06 -5.40 12.19
C VAL A 20 13.80 -5.39 10.84
N LEU A 21 13.05 -5.52 9.75
CA LEU A 21 13.60 -5.54 8.38
C LEU A 21 13.90 -4.14 7.86
N ASN A 22 12.96 -3.21 8.08
CA ASN A 22 13.08 -1.82 7.63
C ASN A 22 12.15 -0.92 8.46
N GLN A 23 12.55 0.34 8.62
CA GLN A 23 11.74 1.37 9.26
C GLN A 23 11.93 2.67 8.48
N ALA A 24 10.84 3.19 7.91
CA ALA A 24 10.85 4.39 7.09
C ALA A 24 9.62 5.24 7.42
N GLY A 25 9.85 6.35 8.13
CA GLY A 25 8.79 7.29 8.50
C GLY A 25 7.65 6.62 9.28
N ARG A 26 6.47 6.59 8.67
CA ARG A 26 5.22 6.06 9.26
C ARG A 26 4.99 4.56 9.02
N ARG A 27 5.95 3.87 8.39
CA ARG A 27 5.88 2.44 8.06
C ARG A 27 7.05 1.65 8.65
N VAL A 28 6.75 0.47 9.17
CA VAL A 28 7.72 -0.50 9.67
C VAL A 28 7.47 -1.88 9.07
N SER A 29 8.53 -2.58 8.69
CA SER A 29 8.50 -3.96 8.19
C SER A 29 9.21 -4.86 9.19
N LEU A 30 8.51 -5.90 9.63
CA LEU A 30 8.89 -6.81 10.70
C LEU A 30 8.98 -8.22 10.15
N TYR A 31 9.99 -8.96 10.58
CA TYR A 31 10.16 -10.38 10.29
C TYR A 31 10.05 -11.17 11.59
N GLY A 32 9.40 -12.32 11.50
CA GLY A 32 9.13 -13.16 12.64
C GLY A 32 8.53 -14.49 12.21
N THR A 33 7.91 -15.15 13.17
CA THR A 33 7.25 -16.44 12.98
C THR A 33 5.82 -16.45 13.51
N ILE A 34 4.96 -17.21 12.86
CA ILE A 34 3.62 -17.57 13.34
C ILE A 34 3.54 -19.09 13.26
N ASP A 35 3.16 -19.76 14.36
CA ASP A 35 3.06 -21.23 14.42
C ASP A 35 4.33 -21.95 13.87
N ASN A 36 5.52 -21.38 14.13
CA ASN A 36 6.86 -21.81 13.67
C ASN A 36 7.13 -21.70 12.15
N GLU A 37 6.24 -21.06 11.40
CA GLU A 37 6.44 -20.73 9.99
C GLU A 37 6.81 -19.25 9.82
N PRO A 38 7.67 -18.91 8.83
CA PRO A 38 8.17 -17.56 8.67
C PRO A 38 7.06 -16.60 8.21
N ALA A 39 7.07 -15.38 8.75
CA ALA A 39 6.09 -14.34 8.46
C ALA A 39 6.75 -12.97 8.31
N VAL A 40 6.21 -12.15 7.41
CA VAL A 40 6.55 -10.72 7.31
C VAL A 40 5.30 -9.91 7.62
N MET A 41 5.40 -9.00 8.59
CA MET A 41 4.33 -8.08 8.96
C MET A 41 4.76 -6.65 8.67
N VAL A 42 3.96 -5.93 7.88
CA VAL A 42 4.19 -4.53 7.56
C VAL A 42 3.09 -3.71 8.24
N VAL A 43 3.50 -2.76 9.08
CA VAL A 43 2.59 -1.89 9.83
C VAL A 43 2.80 -0.46 9.36
N GLU A 44 1.72 0.23 9.05
CA GLU A 44 1.71 1.61 8.60
C GLU A 44 0.67 2.42 9.39
N ARG A 45 0.98 3.69 9.69
CA ARG A 45 -0.02 4.62 10.22
C ARG A 45 -1.07 4.89 9.15
N ALA A 46 -2.34 4.66 9.49
CA ALA A 46 -3.43 5.06 8.62
C ALA A 46 -3.47 6.58 8.47
N THR A 47 -4.08 7.05 7.39
CA THR A 47 -4.40 8.46 7.20
C THR A 47 -5.50 8.88 8.18
N PHE A 48 -5.51 10.15 8.56
CA PHE A 48 -6.63 10.66 9.35
C PHE A 48 -7.92 10.63 8.50
N PRO A 49 -9.04 10.13 9.06
CA PRO A 49 -10.35 10.25 8.42
C PRO A 49 -10.70 11.70 8.10
N THR A 50 -11.37 11.92 6.97
CA THR A 50 -11.89 13.24 6.57
C THR A 50 -13.22 13.60 7.24
N SER A 51 -13.82 12.66 8.00
CA SER A 51 -15.07 12.88 8.72
C SER A 51 -14.95 14.02 9.74
N LYS A 52 -15.78 15.05 9.59
CA LYS A 52 -15.84 16.19 10.53
C LYS A 52 -16.13 15.76 11.95
N ALA A 53 -16.99 14.76 12.11
CA ALA A 53 -17.37 14.23 13.40
C ALA A 53 -16.19 13.57 14.12
N TYR A 54 -15.40 12.75 13.41
CA TYR A 54 -14.16 12.20 13.93
C TYR A 54 -13.18 13.30 14.35
N LEU A 55 -12.95 14.28 13.46
CA LEU A 55 -12.00 15.37 13.72
C LEU A 55 -12.41 16.26 14.89
N ALA A 56 -13.72 16.50 15.07
CA ALA A 56 -14.26 17.25 16.20
C ALA A 56 -14.13 16.48 17.53
N GLY A 57 -14.30 15.15 17.51
CA GLY A 57 -14.18 14.29 18.69
C GLY A 57 -12.73 13.93 19.07
N LEU A 58 -11.77 14.11 18.16
CA LEU A 58 -10.38 13.69 18.34
C LEU A 58 -9.68 14.29 19.59
N PRO A 59 -9.80 15.59 19.91
CA PRO A 59 -9.14 16.14 21.10
C PRO A 59 -9.64 15.53 22.41
N SER A 60 -10.94 15.24 22.49
CA SER A 60 -11.58 14.62 23.66
C SER A 60 -11.36 13.11 23.74
N SER A 61 -11.07 12.44 22.63
CA SER A 61 -10.85 10.98 22.61
C SER A 61 -9.43 10.55 22.99
N LEU A 62 -8.52 11.50 23.28
CA LEU A 62 -7.14 11.18 23.62
C LEU A 62 -7.03 10.48 24.99
N VAL A 63 -6.65 9.20 24.99
CA VAL A 63 -6.44 8.42 26.23
C VAL A 63 -5.11 8.73 26.91
N ARG A 64 -4.17 9.32 26.18
CA ARG A 64 -2.90 9.77 26.74
C ARG A 64 -2.42 11.01 26.02
N LEU A 65 -2.00 12.00 26.78
CA LEU A 65 -1.40 13.23 26.27
C LEU A 65 -0.16 13.56 27.10
N ARG A 66 0.94 13.87 26.42
CA ARG A 66 2.17 14.36 27.05
C ARG A 66 2.66 15.58 26.28
N ASN A 67 2.66 16.73 26.93
CA ASN A 67 3.29 17.92 26.38
C ASN A 67 4.82 17.73 26.34
N LEU A 68 5.43 18.14 25.21
CA LEU A 68 6.87 18.11 25.00
C LEU A 68 7.50 19.50 25.19
N GLY A 69 6.73 20.55 24.97
CA GLY A 69 7.15 21.94 25.16
C GLY A 69 6.05 22.93 24.80
N ALA A 70 6.30 24.19 25.17
CA ALA A 70 5.48 25.33 24.81
C ALA A 70 6.33 26.59 24.72
N ASN A 71 5.92 27.54 23.86
CA ASN A 71 6.49 28.86 23.73
C ASN A 71 5.38 29.86 23.34
N ASP A 72 5.05 30.79 24.23
CA ASP A 72 3.92 31.72 24.06
C ASP A 72 2.62 30.98 23.69
N ILE A 73 2.04 31.23 22.51
CA ILE A 73 0.83 30.55 22.02
C ILE A 73 1.08 29.18 21.37
N TYR A 74 2.34 28.76 21.22
CA TYR A 74 2.70 27.49 20.58
C TYR A 74 2.88 26.39 21.63
N SER A 75 2.29 25.23 21.41
CA SER A 75 2.54 24.03 22.22
C SER A 75 2.57 22.78 21.34
N TRP A 76 3.42 21.82 21.68
CA TRP A 76 3.53 20.56 20.95
C TRP A 76 3.56 19.37 21.90
N SER A 77 2.79 18.34 21.57
CA SER A 77 2.52 17.21 22.44
C SER A 77 2.55 15.89 21.68
N MET A 78 2.80 14.80 22.39
CA MET A 78 2.60 13.43 21.90
C MET A 78 1.31 12.89 22.50
N ALA A 79 0.47 12.28 21.66
CA ALA A 79 -0.82 11.76 22.08
C ALA A 79 -1.02 10.31 21.64
N ARG A 80 -1.90 9.60 22.35
CA ARG A 80 -2.45 8.30 21.97
C ARG A 80 -3.96 8.46 21.82
N THR A 81 -4.48 8.15 20.64
CA THR A 81 -5.91 8.10 20.34
C THR A 81 -6.58 6.98 21.15
N GLY A 82 -7.76 7.27 21.70
CA GLY A 82 -8.70 6.28 22.24
C GLY A 82 -9.77 5.91 21.24
N SER A 83 -10.80 5.20 21.70
CA SER A 83 -12.04 5.06 20.95
C SER A 83 -12.73 6.43 20.90
N VAL A 84 -13.08 6.89 19.71
CA VAL A 84 -14.12 7.92 19.53
C VAL A 84 -15.44 7.16 19.69
N ASP A 85 -16.28 7.53 20.65
CA ASP A 85 -17.47 6.75 21.05
C ASP A 85 -18.35 6.33 19.85
N GLU A 86 -18.92 5.13 19.97
CA GLU A 86 -19.60 4.30 18.96
C GLU A 86 -20.82 4.92 18.24
N GLU A 87 -21.25 6.13 18.60
CA GLU A 87 -22.50 6.70 18.04
C GLU A 87 -22.34 7.33 16.65
N ILE A 88 -21.11 7.53 16.19
CA ILE A 88 -20.85 8.08 14.86
C ILE A 88 -20.40 6.95 13.96
N LYS A 89 -21.38 6.15 13.50
CA LYS A 89 -21.17 5.35 12.29
C LYS A 89 -20.64 6.29 11.21
N PRO A 90 -19.56 5.94 10.50
CA PRO A 90 -19.16 6.72 9.34
C PRO A 90 -20.41 6.90 8.49
N GLU A 91 -20.80 8.16 8.23
CA GLU A 91 -21.93 8.45 7.34
C GLU A 91 -21.73 7.60 6.09
N ALA A 92 -22.79 6.89 5.70
CA ALA A 92 -22.76 5.94 4.59
C ALA A 92 -22.41 6.68 3.30
N ASP A 93 -21.12 6.89 3.06
CA ASP A 93 -20.64 7.43 1.80
C ASP A 93 -20.47 6.26 0.84
N ASN A 94 -21.52 6.09 0.05
CA ASN A 94 -21.55 5.51 -1.29
C ASN A 94 -20.74 4.22 -1.47
N GLY A 95 -21.20 3.19 -0.76
CA GLY A 95 -21.41 1.89 -1.35
C GLY A 95 -20.17 1.12 -1.79
N HIS A 96 -19.29 0.77 -0.85
CA HIS A 96 -18.71 -0.59 -0.79
C HIS A 96 -18.17 -0.89 0.63
N ASP A 97 -18.85 -1.85 1.24
CA ASP A 97 -18.58 -2.59 2.46
C ASP A 97 -17.13 -3.09 2.53
N ASN A 98 -16.32 -2.49 3.41
CA ASN A 98 -15.04 -3.08 3.85
C ASN A 98 -15.15 -3.65 5.27
N GLY A 99 -16.36 -3.81 5.83
CA GLY A 99 -16.60 -4.53 7.08
C GLY A 99 -15.86 -4.04 8.33
N VAL A 100 -15.41 -2.78 8.38
CA VAL A 100 -14.80 -2.21 9.59
C VAL A 100 -15.70 -1.12 10.15
N ASP A 101 -16.34 -1.42 11.29
CA ASP A 101 -17.30 -0.55 11.99
C ASP A 101 -16.62 0.56 12.82
N PHE A 102 -15.35 0.87 12.57
CA PHE A 102 -14.56 1.82 13.38
C PHE A 102 -13.50 2.59 12.58
N PHE A 103 -13.03 3.72 13.13
CA PHE A 103 -11.91 4.49 12.58
C PHE A 103 -10.56 3.85 12.95
N ALA A 104 -9.84 3.30 11.96
CA ALA A 104 -8.58 2.61 12.19
C ALA A 104 -7.36 3.54 12.19
N ASP A 105 -6.47 3.42 13.18
CA ASP A 105 -5.19 4.17 13.26
C ASP A 105 -4.03 3.48 12.51
N LEU A 106 -4.18 2.20 12.17
CA LEU A 106 -3.13 1.35 11.60
C LEU A 106 -3.65 0.54 10.41
N LYS A 107 -2.83 0.46 9.37
CA LYS A 107 -2.96 -0.50 8.27
C LYS A 107 -1.90 -1.59 8.45
N ILE A 108 -2.31 -2.85 8.43
CA ILE A 108 -1.42 -4.00 8.61
C ILE A 108 -1.51 -4.90 7.37
N ASN A 109 -0.35 -5.24 6.80
CA ASN A 109 -0.23 -6.27 5.78
C ASN A 109 0.56 -7.44 6.33
N LEU A 110 -0.02 -8.64 6.34
CA LEU A 110 0.62 -9.87 6.79
C LEU A 110 0.91 -10.77 5.59
N ILE A 111 2.16 -11.20 5.45
CA ILE A 111 2.60 -12.20 4.48
C ILE A 111 2.99 -13.44 5.27
N TYR A 112 2.15 -14.46 5.18
CA TYR A 112 2.28 -15.69 5.95
C TYR A 112 1.67 -16.89 5.19
N PRO A 113 2.44 -17.97 4.93
CA PRO A 113 3.89 -18.10 5.14
C PRO A 113 4.68 -17.22 4.16
N CYS A 114 5.81 -16.66 4.60
CA CYS A 114 6.66 -15.83 3.77
C CYS A 114 7.86 -16.61 3.20
N THR A 115 8.54 -16.03 2.22
CA THR A 115 9.72 -16.63 1.57
C THR A 115 10.88 -15.64 1.65
N GLU A 116 12.10 -16.11 1.37
CA GLU A 116 13.29 -15.25 1.41
C GLU A 116 13.20 -14.08 0.41
N ALA A 117 12.48 -14.25 -0.71
CA ALA A 117 12.21 -13.19 -1.66
C ALA A 117 11.38 -12.04 -1.02
N HIS A 118 10.38 -12.38 -0.21
CA HIS A 118 9.60 -11.40 0.55
C HIS A 118 10.48 -10.67 1.57
N VAL A 119 11.30 -11.41 2.31
CA VAL A 119 12.24 -10.83 3.29
C VAL A 119 13.18 -9.82 2.61
N LYS A 120 13.77 -10.18 1.47
CA LYS A 120 14.65 -9.30 0.71
C LYS A 120 13.94 -8.05 0.16
N LYS A 121 12.66 -8.19 -0.24
CA LYS A 121 11.83 -7.07 -0.71
C LYS A 121 11.55 -6.04 0.39
N TYR A 122 11.28 -6.49 1.61
CA TYR A 122 10.93 -5.62 2.74
C TYR A 122 12.10 -5.24 3.65
N SER A 123 13.29 -5.79 3.38
CA SER A 123 14.53 -5.39 4.06
C SER A 123 15.01 -4.02 3.62
N LYS A 124 15.70 -3.31 4.52
CA LYS A 124 16.37 -2.05 4.18
C LYS A 124 17.40 -2.31 3.07
N GLN A 125 17.19 -1.67 1.93
CA GLN A 125 18.12 -1.72 0.79
C GLN A 125 18.96 -0.44 0.76
N ALA A 126 20.27 -0.59 0.57
CA ALA A 126 21.16 0.55 0.39
C ALA A 126 20.87 1.20 -0.98
N VAL A 127 20.56 2.49 -0.97
CA VAL A 127 20.37 3.26 -2.21
C VAL A 127 21.73 3.77 -2.68
N ARG A 128 21.93 3.76 -4.01
CA ARG A 128 23.10 4.34 -4.67
C ARG A 128 22.62 5.38 -5.67
N PHE A 129 23.29 6.51 -5.72
CA PHE A 129 23.15 7.45 -6.82
C PHE A 129 24.09 7.03 -7.94
N VAL A 130 23.57 6.90 -9.16
CA VAL A 130 24.31 6.42 -10.32
C VAL A 130 24.18 7.42 -11.46
N THR A 131 25.22 7.50 -12.29
CA THR A 131 25.20 8.29 -13.52
C THR A 131 25.14 7.33 -14.70
N GLU A 132 23.97 7.22 -15.32
CA GLU A 132 23.78 6.44 -16.53
C GLU A 132 24.10 7.30 -17.76
N THR A 133 25.14 6.95 -18.51
CA THR A 133 25.46 7.59 -19.80
C THR A 133 24.77 6.84 -20.95
N PRO A 134 24.64 7.45 -22.14
CA PRO A 134 24.08 6.77 -23.31
C PRO A 134 24.77 5.44 -23.66
N GLU A 135 26.09 5.35 -23.43
CA GLU A 135 26.88 4.13 -23.65
C GLU A 135 26.51 3.04 -22.63
N ILE A 136 26.33 3.40 -21.36
CA ILE A 136 25.90 2.46 -20.31
C ILE A 136 24.51 1.92 -20.63
N TYR A 137 23.58 2.80 -21.02
CA TYR A 137 22.24 2.38 -21.41
C TYR A 137 22.28 1.38 -22.58
N LYS A 138 23.00 1.75 -23.65
CA LYS A 138 23.10 0.92 -24.87
C LYS A 138 23.74 -0.44 -24.62
N ASN A 139 24.80 -0.49 -23.83
CA ASN A 139 25.64 -1.69 -23.68
C ASN A 139 25.21 -2.59 -22.52
N HIS A 140 24.54 -2.07 -21.49
CA HIS A 140 24.22 -2.82 -20.28
C HIS A 140 22.73 -2.81 -19.92
N ILE A 141 22.09 -1.64 -19.89
CA ILE A 141 20.70 -1.52 -19.39
C ILE A 141 19.69 -2.04 -20.42
N ARG A 142 19.79 -1.59 -21.69
CA ARG A 142 18.88 -2.02 -22.75
C ARG A 142 18.90 -3.55 -22.98
N PRO A 143 20.06 -4.23 -23.04
CA PRO A 143 20.10 -5.70 -23.11
C PRO A 143 19.44 -6.37 -21.90
N PHE A 144 19.65 -5.83 -20.69
CA PHE A 144 19.03 -6.36 -19.47
C PHE A 144 17.49 -6.21 -19.50
N MET A 145 16.98 -5.05 -19.91
CA MET A 145 15.54 -4.82 -20.05
C MET A 145 14.90 -5.77 -21.07
N GLN A 146 15.57 -5.96 -22.21
CA GLN A 146 15.11 -6.87 -23.25
C GLN A 146 15.04 -8.31 -22.73
N LEU A 147 16.08 -8.78 -22.04
CA LEU A 147 16.09 -10.10 -21.39
C LEU A 147 14.91 -10.25 -20.42
N LYS A 148 14.61 -9.23 -19.60
CA LYS A 148 13.48 -9.28 -18.64
C LYS A 148 12.12 -9.36 -19.31
N ARG A 149 11.98 -8.76 -20.49
CA ARG A 149 10.78 -8.87 -21.30
C ARG A 149 10.63 -10.25 -21.93
N GLU A 150 11.72 -10.79 -22.46
CA GLU A 150 11.78 -12.15 -23.03
C GLU A 150 11.51 -13.24 -21.97
N GLU A 151 11.94 -13.01 -20.72
CA GLU A 151 11.60 -13.84 -19.54
C GLU A 151 10.10 -13.80 -19.17
N GLY A 152 9.26 -13.00 -19.83
CA GLY A 152 7.82 -12.94 -19.58
C GLY A 152 7.42 -12.18 -18.31
N ARG A 153 8.30 -11.33 -17.74
CA ARG A 153 8.00 -10.58 -16.52
C ARG A 153 6.85 -9.56 -16.67
N LEU A 154 6.49 -9.21 -17.91
CA LEU A 154 5.38 -8.30 -18.22
C LEU A 154 4.06 -9.01 -18.49
N ASN A 155 3.99 -10.34 -18.37
CA ASN A 155 2.76 -11.10 -18.66
C ASN A 155 1.57 -10.64 -17.82
N TRP A 156 1.80 -10.24 -16.57
CA TRP A 156 0.74 -9.69 -15.72
C TRP A 156 0.16 -8.39 -16.28
N VAL A 157 1.00 -7.50 -16.81
CA VAL A 157 0.57 -6.24 -17.46
C VAL A 157 -0.27 -6.54 -18.69
N PHE A 158 0.20 -7.47 -19.53
CA PHE A 158 -0.53 -7.83 -20.75
C PHE A 158 -1.87 -8.52 -20.46
N ASN A 159 -1.96 -9.33 -19.40
CA ASN A 159 -3.23 -9.92 -18.98
C ASN A 159 -4.26 -8.86 -18.57
N ILE A 160 -3.83 -7.76 -17.92
CA ILE A 160 -4.72 -6.64 -17.57
C ILE A 160 -5.15 -5.89 -18.84
N ILE A 161 -4.20 -5.54 -19.71
CA ILE A 161 -4.48 -4.84 -20.97
C ILE A 161 -5.48 -5.64 -21.82
N GLU A 162 -5.26 -6.94 -21.97
CA GLU A 162 -6.12 -7.85 -22.74
C GLU A 162 -7.46 -8.17 -22.04
N GLY A 163 -7.68 -7.70 -20.81
CA GLY A 163 -8.92 -7.91 -20.06
C GLY A 163 -9.09 -9.35 -19.56
N ARG A 164 -7.98 -10.07 -19.31
CA ARG A 164 -8.00 -11.43 -18.74
C ARG A 164 -8.00 -11.43 -17.22
N THR A 165 -7.45 -10.39 -16.59
CA THR A 165 -7.31 -10.24 -15.13
C THR A 165 -7.63 -8.82 -14.68
N GLU A 166 -8.06 -8.65 -13.43
CA GLU A 166 -8.32 -7.33 -12.78
C GLU A 166 -9.32 -6.44 -13.54
N VAL A 167 -10.21 -7.02 -14.35
CA VAL A 167 -11.18 -6.28 -15.18
C VAL A 167 -12.11 -5.40 -14.33
N GLU A 168 -12.50 -5.90 -13.16
CA GLU A 168 -13.38 -5.21 -12.22
C GLU A 168 -12.66 -4.06 -11.47
N ASP A 169 -11.33 -4.10 -11.39
CA ASP A 169 -10.51 -3.07 -10.74
C ASP A 169 -10.19 -1.88 -11.67
N VAL A 170 -10.40 -2.04 -12.98
CA VAL A 170 -10.17 -0.98 -13.96
C VAL A 170 -11.23 0.11 -13.81
N ILE A 171 -10.78 1.33 -13.48
CA ILE A 171 -11.65 2.49 -13.32
C ILE A 171 -12.09 3.05 -14.67
N TYR A 172 -11.16 3.03 -15.64
CA TYR A 172 -11.41 3.53 -16.98
C TYR A 172 -10.53 2.78 -17.99
N ARG A 173 -11.07 2.50 -19.17
CA ARG A 173 -10.28 2.01 -20.30
C ARG A 173 -10.83 2.49 -21.63
N THR A 174 -9.94 2.70 -22.59
CA THR A 174 -10.31 2.71 -24.02
C THR A 174 -10.74 1.31 -24.45
N LYS A 175 -11.61 1.21 -25.47
CA LYS A 175 -11.89 -0.11 -26.05
C LYS A 175 -10.62 -0.64 -26.70
N LEU A 176 -10.31 -1.89 -26.40
CA LEU A 176 -9.08 -2.54 -26.86
C LEU A 176 -8.98 -2.47 -28.38
N GLY A 177 -7.86 -1.95 -28.89
CA GLY A 177 -7.59 -1.78 -30.31
C GLY A 177 -8.32 -0.64 -31.03
N GLU A 178 -9.28 0.05 -30.40
CA GLU A 178 -10.04 1.14 -31.07
C GLU A 178 -9.18 2.41 -31.25
N ALA A 179 -8.33 2.70 -30.27
CA ALA A 179 -7.46 3.89 -30.27
C ALA A 179 -6.04 3.62 -30.82
N GLY A 180 -5.79 2.45 -31.41
CA GLY A 180 -4.45 2.07 -31.89
C GLY A 180 -3.39 2.20 -30.79
N ASP A 181 -2.31 2.93 -31.08
CA ASP A 181 -1.19 3.14 -30.15
C ASP A 181 -1.49 4.15 -29.03
N GLU A 182 -2.65 4.82 -29.06
CA GLU A 182 -3.08 5.81 -28.07
C GLU A 182 -4.02 5.22 -27.01
N GLY A 183 -4.33 3.92 -27.10
CA GLY A 183 -5.12 3.22 -26.10
C GLY A 183 -4.46 3.18 -24.73
N PHE A 184 -5.26 3.29 -23.67
CA PHE A 184 -4.77 3.15 -22.29
C PHE A 184 -5.89 2.71 -21.34
N LEU A 185 -5.50 2.22 -20.18
CA LEU A 185 -6.39 1.94 -19.06
C LEU A 185 -5.85 2.54 -17.76
N LEU A 186 -6.75 2.85 -16.83
CA LEU A 186 -6.47 3.37 -15.51
C LEU A 186 -6.87 2.33 -14.46
N ILE A 187 -5.91 1.97 -13.61
CA ILE A 187 -6.11 1.04 -12.50
C ILE A 187 -5.62 1.68 -11.20
N PRO A 188 -6.29 1.49 -10.06
CA PRO A 188 -5.83 2.04 -8.79
C PRO A 188 -4.48 1.44 -8.39
N ASP A 189 -3.55 2.28 -7.93
CA ASP A 189 -2.30 1.80 -7.36
C ASP A 189 -2.57 1.00 -6.08
N LEU A 190 -1.73 -0.01 -5.82
CA LEU A 190 -1.87 -0.90 -4.66
C LEU A 190 -1.85 -0.13 -3.32
N ASN A 191 -1.17 1.02 -3.26
CA ASN A 191 -1.06 1.80 -2.04
C ASN A 191 -2.26 2.73 -1.82
N TRP A 192 -3.08 3.00 -2.84
CA TRP A 192 -4.27 3.84 -2.69
C TRP A 192 -5.42 3.04 -2.06
N ASP A 193 -6.17 3.68 -1.17
CA ASP A 193 -7.33 3.10 -0.50
C ASP A 193 -8.59 3.09 -1.36
N ARG A 194 -8.49 3.57 -2.62
CA ARG A 194 -9.59 3.69 -3.61
C ARG A 194 -10.75 4.57 -3.17
N LYS A 195 -10.56 5.38 -2.12
CA LYS A 195 -11.63 6.17 -1.49
C LYS A 195 -11.20 7.61 -1.24
N THR A 196 -10.05 7.82 -0.61
CA THR A 196 -9.57 9.16 -0.27
C THR A 196 -9.10 9.85 -1.54
N LEU A 197 -9.91 10.76 -2.07
CA LEU A 197 -9.59 11.52 -3.29
C LEU A 197 -8.31 12.36 -3.13
N GLU A 198 -8.01 12.86 -1.93
CA GLU A 198 -6.77 13.59 -1.65
C GLU A 198 -5.52 12.70 -1.81
N GLY A 199 -5.68 11.38 -1.70
CA GLY A 199 -4.63 10.39 -1.91
C GLY A 199 -4.73 9.67 -3.26
N LEU A 200 -5.52 10.18 -4.21
CA LEU A 200 -5.77 9.53 -5.50
C LEU A 200 -4.44 9.20 -6.19
N HIS A 201 -4.19 7.90 -6.36
CA HIS A 201 -3.00 7.41 -7.05
C HIS A 201 -3.41 6.29 -8.00
N LEU A 202 -3.29 6.58 -9.30
CA LEU A 202 -3.67 5.69 -10.39
C LEU A 202 -2.46 5.34 -11.24
N LEU A 203 -2.45 4.12 -11.76
CA LEU A 203 -1.51 3.66 -12.75
C LEU A 203 -2.19 3.72 -14.13
N ALA A 204 -1.57 4.46 -15.05
CA ALA A 204 -1.96 4.46 -16.45
C ALA A 204 -1.12 3.44 -17.22
N LEU A 205 -1.76 2.38 -17.72
CA LEU A 205 -1.11 1.39 -18.58
C LEU A 205 -1.48 1.67 -20.02
N VAL A 206 -0.47 1.99 -20.84
CA VAL A 206 -0.64 2.20 -22.28
C VAL A 206 -0.76 0.87 -23.01
N GLU A 207 -1.56 0.84 -24.06
CA GLU A 207 -1.80 -0.36 -24.88
C GLU A 207 -0.61 -0.67 -25.80
N ARG A 208 0.06 0.38 -26.29
CA ARG A 208 1.28 0.24 -27.10
C ARG A 208 2.38 -0.48 -26.32
N ARG A 209 3.11 -1.36 -26.99
CA ARG A 209 4.10 -2.26 -26.37
C ARG A 209 5.54 -1.93 -26.74
N ASP A 210 5.80 -0.88 -27.50
CA ASP A 210 7.12 -0.54 -28.04
C ASP A 210 7.93 0.42 -27.13
N ILE A 211 7.27 1.12 -26.21
CA ILE A 211 7.94 1.97 -25.23
C ILE A 211 8.45 1.12 -24.07
N CYS A 212 9.75 1.12 -23.85
CA CYS A 212 10.39 0.53 -22.67
C CYS A 212 11.33 1.58 -22.08
N THR A 213 10.99 2.07 -20.89
CA THR A 213 11.82 2.98 -20.08
C THR A 213 12.46 2.23 -18.94
#